data_AF-A0A7J4UHF7-F1
#
_entry.id   AF-A0A7J4UHF7-F1
#
_cell.length_a   1.000
_cell.length_b   1.000
_cell.length_c   1.000
_cell.angle_alpha   90.00
_cell.angle_beta   90.00
_cell.angle_gamma   90.00
#
_symmetry.space_group_name_H-M   'P 1'
#
loop_
_entity.id
_entity.type
_entity.pdbx_description
1 polymer ?
#
loop_
_entity_poly.entity_id
_entity_poly.type
_entity_poly.pdbx_seq_one_letter_code
_entity_poly.pdbx_strand_id
1 'polypeptide(L)'
;MKIKFRKKIIKVIYPLVTFFILLIFLLTFIQLNILEKVKNNFREPEYLLIKDECALMMGNLIHKIQNEGECKIACQNSCKIKEYSYFNSTFVPFNNQCNTCDCYCK
;
A
#
# COMPACT_ATOMS: atom_id res chain seq x y z
N MET A 1 12.78 -60.01 0.98
CA MET A 1 11.38 -59.51 1.03
C MET A 1 11.23 -58.01 1.36
N LYS A 2 12.19 -57.36 2.05
CA LYS A 2 12.10 -55.95 2.49
C LYS A 2 12.12 -54.88 1.37
N ILE A 3 12.76 -55.15 0.23
CA ILE A 3 12.95 -54.17 -0.86
C ILE A 3 11.65 -53.91 -1.65
N LYS A 4 10.81 -54.95 -1.85
CA LYS A 4 9.52 -54.80 -2.56
C LYS A 4 8.52 -53.93 -1.76
N PHE A 5 8.53 -54.04 -0.44
CA PHE A 5 7.69 -53.23 0.45
C PHE A 5 8.08 -51.76 0.43
N ARG A 6 9.39 -51.44 0.44
CA ARG A 6 9.88 -50.05 0.36
C ARG A 6 9.40 -49.33 -0.91
N LYS A 7 9.43 -50.00 -2.07
CA LYS A 7 8.93 -49.41 -3.33
C LYS A 7 7.43 -49.14 -3.32
N LYS A 8 6.65 -49.97 -2.63
CA LYS A 8 5.19 -49.83 -2.50
C LYS A 8 4.83 -48.68 -1.56
N ILE A 9 5.56 -48.54 -0.45
CA ILE A 9 5.41 -47.45 0.51
C ILE A 9 5.81 -46.10 -0.12
N ILE A 10 6.93 -46.05 -0.85
CA ILE A 10 7.38 -44.83 -1.53
C ILE A 10 6.36 -44.35 -2.58
N LYS A 11 5.73 -45.28 -3.31
CA LYS A 11 4.67 -44.93 -4.29
C LYS A 11 3.41 -44.32 -3.66
N VAL A 12 3.16 -44.56 -2.38
CA VAL A 12 2.00 -44.01 -1.64
C VAL A 12 2.38 -42.73 -0.90
N ILE A 13 3.56 -42.70 -0.28
CA ILE A 13 4.04 -41.52 0.46
C ILE A 13 4.35 -40.36 -0.50
N TYR A 14 4.94 -40.63 -1.66
CA TYR A 14 5.30 -39.58 -2.62
C TYR A 14 4.10 -38.72 -3.03
N PRO A 15 2.99 -39.24 -3.57
CA PRO A 15 1.86 -38.40 -3.95
C PRO A 15 1.23 -37.67 -2.75
N LEU A 16 1.28 -38.28 -1.56
CA LEU A 16 0.73 -37.67 -0.34
C LEU A 16 1.56 -36.46 0.10
N VAL A 17 2.90 -36.57 0.09
CA VAL A 17 3.80 -35.46 0.37
C VAL A 17 3.67 -34.37 -0.69
N THR A 18 3.60 -34.74 -1.97
CA THR A 18 3.40 -33.77 -3.06
C THR A 18 2.08 -33.02 -2.92
N PHE A 19 1.00 -33.71 -2.52
CA PHE A 19 -0.29 -33.08 -2.23
C PHE A 19 -0.20 -32.07 -1.10
N PHE A 20 0.46 -32.43 0.01
CA PHE A 20 0.67 -31.49 1.13
C PHE A 20 1.50 -30.26 0.73
N ILE A 21 2.54 -30.44 -0.08
CA ILE A 21 3.35 -29.32 -0.60
C ILE A 21 2.48 -28.39 -1.46
N LEU A 22 1.67 -28.95 -2.37
CA LEU A 22 0.73 -28.19 -3.20
C LEU A 22 -0.28 -27.40 -2.37
N LEU A 23 -0.79 -28.03 -1.31
CA LEU A 23 -1.78 -27.43 -0.42
C LEU A 23 -1.17 -26.28 0.40
N ILE A 24 0.06 -26.44 0.89
CA ILE A 24 0.81 -25.35 1.54
C ILE A 24 1.03 -24.20 0.54
N PHE A 25 1.41 -24.50 -0.71
CA PHE A 25 1.63 -23.48 -1.73
C PHE A 25 0.36 -22.67 -2.02
N LEU A 26 -0.79 -23.35 -2.16
CA LEU A 26 -2.12 -22.72 -2.31
C LEU A 26 -2.47 -21.81 -1.12
N LEU A 27 -2.26 -22.29 0.11
CA LEU A 27 -2.52 -21.49 1.32
C LEU A 27 -1.64 -20.23 1.37
N THR A 28 -0.34 -20.35 1.02
CA THR A 28 0.56 -19.19 0.97
C THR A 28 0.15 -18.17 -0.10
N PHE A 29 -0.38 -18.64 -1.24
CA PHE A 29 -0.89 -17.76 -2.29
C PHE A 29 -2.10 -16.94 -1.83
N ILE A 30 -3.00 -17.55 -1.04
CA ILE A 30 -4.17 -16.87 -0.46
C ILE A 30 -3.71 -15.87 0.62
N GLN A 31 -2.83 -16.28 1.52
CA GLN A 31 -2.40 -15.45 2.66
C GLN A 31 -1.56 -14.23 2.24
N LEU A 32 -0.79 -14.34 1.15
CA LEU A 32 0.00 -13.22 0.62
C LEU A 32 -0.83 -12.18 -0.14
N ASN A 33 -2.14 -12.41 -0.32
CA ASN A 33 -3.09 -11.49 -0.94
C ASN A 33 -2.56 -10.86 -2.25
N ILE A 34 -1.79 -11.65 -2.99
CA ILE A 34 -1.04 -11.22 -4.19
C ILE A 34 -2.02 -10.72 -5.25
N LEU A 35 -3.20 -11.33 -5.32
CA LEU A 35 -4.27 -10.96 -6.25
C LEU A 35 -4.80 -9.54 -5.98
N GLU A 36 -4.94 -9.15 -4.71
CA GLU A 36 -5.34 -7.78 -4.35
C GLU A 36 -4.20 -6.78 -4.58
N LYS A 37 -2.94 -7.15 -4.26
CA LYS A 37 -1.78 -6.30 -4.57
C LYS A 37 -1.61 -6.05 -6.07
N VAL A 38 -1.81 -7.07 -6.91
CA VAL A 38 -1.75 -6.92 -8.37
C VAL A 38 -2.91 -6.07 -8.87
N LYS A 39 -4.14 -6.28 -8.38
CA LYS A 39 -5.31 -5.49 -8.75
C LYS A 39 -5.18 -4.01 -8.36
N ASN A 40 -4.68 -3.71 -7.17
CA ASN A 40 -4.46 -2.33 -6.72
C ASN A 40 -3.37 -1.63 -7.53
N ASN A 41 -2.43 -2.37 -8.12
CA ASN A 41 -1.42 -1.78 -9.00
C ASN A 41 -1.97 -1.27 -10.34
N PHE A 42 -3.18 -1.65 -10.76
CA PHE A 42 -3.83 -1.15 -11.97
C PHE A 42 -4.92 -0.11 -11.70
N ARG A 43 -5.23 0.19 -10.43
CA ARG A 43 -6.18 1.26 -10.10
C ARG A 43 -5.52 2.62 -10.28
N GLU A 44 -6.27 3.56 -10.85
CA GLU A 44 -5.88 4.97 -10.85
C GLU A 44 -5.74 5.44 -9.40
N PRO A 45 -4.72 6.26 -9.10
CA PRO A 45 -4.49 6.73 -7.75
C PRO A 45 -5.68 7.57 -7.26
N GLU A 46 -6.12 7.33 -6.03
CA GLU A 46 -7.15 8.12 -5.38
C GLU A 46 -6.62 9.53 -5.10
N TYR A 47 -7.35 10.54 -5.57
CA TYR A 47 -7.03 11.95 -5.35
C TYR A 47 -7.58 12.42 -4.00
N LEU A 48 -6.74 13.10 -3.23
CA LEU A 48 -7.08 13.71 -1.95
C LEU A 48 -6.57 15.15 -1.92
N LEU A 49 -7.48 16.09 -1.64
CA LEU A 49 -7.12 17.49 -1.39
C LEU A 49 -6.89 17.69 0.11
N ILE A 50 -5.66 18.01 0.49
CA ILE A 50 -5.34 18.45 1.86
C ILE A 50 -5.30 19.98 1.86
N LYS A 51 -6.12 20.59 2.71
CA LYS A 51 -6.08 22.04 2.96
C LYS A 51 -5.09 22.31 4.08
N ASP A 52 -4.24 23.31 3.88
CA ASP A 52 -3.33 23.81 4.90
C ASP A 52 -4.13 24.41 6.08
N GLU A 53 -3.61 24.24 7.28
CA GLU A 53 -4.10 24.92 8.47
C GLU A 53 -3.36 26.25 8.57
N CYS A 54 -4.03 27.34 8.14
CA CYS A 54 -3.45 28.67 8.22
C CYS A 54 -4.17 29.55 9.25
N ALA A 55 -3.41 30.43 9.90
CA ALA A 55 -3.90 31.37 10.89
C ALA A 55 -3.49 32.80 10.52
N LEU A 56 -4.39 33.75 10.74
CA LEU A 56 -4.10 35.18 10.53
C LEU A 56 -3.48 35.75 11.81
N MET A 57 -2.20 36.11 11.77
CA MET A 57 -1.50 36.75 12.89
C MET A 57 -0.84 38.04 12.44
N MET A 58 -1.11 39.14 13.15
CA MET A 58 -0.54 40.47 12.86
C MET A 58 -0.71 40.92 11.39
N GLY A 59 -1.85 40.58 10.77
CA GLY A 59 -2.14 40.93 9.37
C GLY A 59 -1.48 40.02 8.32
N ASN A 60 -0.66 39.04 8.74
CA ASN A 60 -0.06 38.06 7.85
C ASN A 60 -0.75 36.69 7.98
N LEU A 61 -0.90 35.98 6.87
CA LEU A 61 -1.32 34.59 6.84
C LEU A 61 -0.11 33.70 7.16
N ILE A 62 -0.17 33.00 8.28
CA ILE A 62 0.83 32.00 8.65
C ILE A 62 0.32 30.64 8.17
N HIS A 63 1.14 30.00 7.34
CA HIS A 63 0.88 28.69 6.76
C HIS A 63 1.61 27.60 7.52
N LYS A 64 0.95 26.47 7.77
CA LYS A 64 1.60 25.28 8.32
C LYS A 64 2.31 24.47 7.24
N ILE A 65 1.81 24.53 6.00
CA ILE A 65 2.43 23.95 4.80
C ILE A 65 2.97 25.09 3.93
N GLN A 66 4.29 25.23 3.90
CA GLN A 66 5.01 26.31 3.23
C GLN A 66 5.76 25.84 1.98
N ASN A 67 5.95 24.53 1.82
CA ASN A 67 6.75 23.96 0.75
C ASN A 67 6.30 22.54 0.37
N GLU A 68 6.86 22.05 -0.74
CA GLU A 68 6.61 20.70 -1.27
C GLU A 68 7.00 19.59 -0.28
N GLY A 69 8.03 19.80 0.54
CA GLY A 69 8.49 18.82 1.52
C GLY A 69 7.46 18.56 2.62
N GLU A 70 6.89 19.63 3.17
CA GLU A 70 5.81 19.57 4.16
C GLU A 70 4.52 19.00 3.54
N CYS A 71 4.23 19.40 2.31
CA CYS A 71 3.10 18.87 1.55
C CYS A 71 3.19 17.35 1.37
N LYS A 72 4.36 16.86 0.98
CA LYS A 72 4.64 15.42 0.84
C LYS A 72 4.44 14.67 2.15
N ILE A 73 4.93 15.20 3.27
CA ILE A 73 4.76 14.56 4.59
C ILE A 73 3.27 14.48 4.96
N ALA A 74 2.51 15.56 4.74
CA ALA A 74 1.07 15.58 4.99
C ALA A 74 0.31 14.57 4.12
N CYS A 75 0.65 14.48 2.82
CA CYS A 75 0.08 13.50 1.90
C CYS A 75 0.44 12.06 2.31
N GLN A 76 1.70 11.79 2.68
CA GLN A 76 2.13 10.46 3.13
C GLN A 76 1.36 10.00 4.36
N ASN A 77 1.18 10.89 5.35
CA ASN A 77 0.40 10.58 6.54
C ASN A 77 -1.07 10.32 6.20
N SER A 78 -1.66 11.13 5.34
CA SER A 78 -3.07 10.99 4.94
C SER A 78 -3.32 9.72 4.14
N CYS A 79 -2.46 9.38 3.17
CA CYS A 79 -2.55 8.11 2.44
C CYS A 79 -2.47 6.92 3.41
N LYS A 80 -1.52 6.97 4.37
CA LYS A 80 -1.32 5.90 5.35
C LYS A 80 -2.51 5.71 6.29
N ILE A 81 -3.17 6.80 6.72
CA ILE A 81 -4.40 6.74 7.54
C ILE A 81 -5.53 6.03 6.79
N LYS A 82 -5.60 6.24 5.47
CA LYS A 82 -6.56 5.55 4.59
C LYS A 82 -6.10 4.16 4.11
N GLU A 83 -5.02 3.64 4.68
CA GLU A 83 -4.43 2.34 4.29
C GLU A 83 -3.98 2.25 2.82
N TYR A 84 -3.75 3.40 2.18
CA TYR A 84 -3.15 3.50 0.85
C TYR A 84 -1.65 3.82 0.91
N SER A 85 -0.95 3.47 -0.16
CA SER A 85 0.45 3.84 -0.37
C SER A 85 0.54 5.23 -0.98
N TYR A 86 1.51 6.02 -0.55
CA TYR A 86 1.79 7.31 -1.19
C TYR A 86 2.26 7.12 -2.64
N PHE A 87 1.66 7.85 -3.58
CA PHE A 87 2.09 7.89 -4.97
C PHE A 87 2.76 9.22 -5.33
N ASN A 88 2.06 10.35 -5.18
CA ASN A 88 2.60 11.67 -5.47
C ASN A 88 1.93 12.78 -4.66
N SER A 89 2.57 13.95 -4.60
CA SER A 89 2.00 15.19 -4.08
C SER A 89 2.36 16.38 -4.98
N THR A 90 1.53 17.42 -4.94
CA THR A 90 1.85 18.73 -5.50
C THR A 90 1.42 19.80 -4.52
N PHE A 91 2.35 20.70 -4.16
CA PHE A 91 2.05 21.90 -3.39
C PHE A 91 1.45 22.99 -4.28
N VAL A 92 0.31 23.52 -3.87
CA VAL A 92 -0.41 24.60 -4.55
C VAL A 92 -0.46 25.83 -3.63
N PRO A 93 0.42 26.82 -3.86
CA PRO A 93 0.43 28.04 -3.06
C PRO A 93 -0.73 28.97 -3.44
N PHE A 94 -1.34 29.61 -2.44
CA PHE A 94 -2.36 30.64 -2.63
C PHE A 94 -1.93 31.97 -2.01
N ASN A 95 -2.04 33.06 -2.76
CA ASN A 95 -1.54 34.37 -2.31
C ASN A 95 -2.41 35.05 -1.23
N ASN A 96 -3.66 34.62 -1.02
CA ASN A 96 -4.62 35.24 -0.08
C ASN A 96 -5.49 34.20 0.66
N GLN A 97 -5.14 32.93 0.60
CA GLN A 97 -5.87 31.82 1.23
C GLN A 97 -4.87 30.80 1.76
N CYS A 98 -5.30 29.88 2.62
CA CYS A 98 -4.46 28.75 3.03
C CYS A 98 -3.98 27.98 1.80
N ASN A 99 -2.74 27.50 1.84
CA ASN A 99 -2.19 26.67 0.78
C ASN A 99 -2.95 25.35 0.68
N THR A 100 -2.78 24.62 -0.43
CA THR A 100 -3.31 23.26 -0.53
C THR A 100 -2.28 22.30 -1.08
N CYS A 101 -2.59 21.03 -0.89
CA CYS A 101 -1.81 19.90 -1.33
C CYS A 101 -2.70 18.95 -2.11
N ASP A 102 -2.33 18.74 -3.37
CA ASP A 102 -2.93 17.73 -4.22
C ASP A 102 -2.19 16.41 -4.00
N CYS A 103 -2.82 15.47 -3.31
CA CYS A 103 -2.24 14.18 -2.99
C CYS A 103 -2.82 13.07 -3.88
N TYR A 104 -1.97 12.13 -4.26
CA TYR A 104 -2.34 10.94 -5.00
C TYR A 104 -1.89 9.71 -4.22
N CYS A 105 -2.82 8.82 -3.89
CA CYS A 105 -2.57 7.59 -3.11
C CYS A 105 -2.94 6.34 -3.92
N LYS A 106 -2.28 5.20 -3.68
CA LYS A 106 -2.47 3.95 -4.43
C LYS A 106 -2.53 2.71 -3.54
#